data_AF-A0A1K2I3A4-F1
#
_entry.id   AF-A0A1K2I3A4-F1
#
_cell.length_a   1.000
_cell.length_b   1.000
_cell.length_c   1.000
_cell.angle_alpha   90.00
_cell.angle_beta   90.00
_cell.angle_gamma   90.00
#
_symmetry.space_group_name_H-M   'P 1'
#
loop_
_entity.id
_entity.type
_entity.pdbx_description
1 polymer ?
#
loop_
_entity_poly.entity_id
_entity_poly.type
_entity_poly.pdbx_seq_one_letter_code
_entity_poly.pdbx_strand_id
1 'polypeptide(L)'
;MRLAGSGTMLNAAGRGEECVAQVCALLDRTTEIKALQSLSSALKFELIERDHAETVVAFDANVLLRMSKHSKCDDIVDYLRSQFSGQLILPGQVIQEFWNNQFLGVDSISSAVQKKFKDLSDTIGDFDERFGDYSERFRKLIGEFDDEYGYIFDDNTARKTKLFVDLLLEKARVPFVSRSLIAASAEVRKRTKTPPGFKDGGDGDFFVWADLLLGLAELKKDGVAYRRVTLVTLDKKIDWSRGGIPHPILSAEVHAISGAEFETITLESLAKRLVG
;
A
#
# COMPACT_ATOMS: atom_id res chain seq x y z
N MET A 1 31.94 -22.07 -35.25
CA MET A 1 30.86 -22.16 -34.25
C MET A 1 30.89 -20.86 -33.45
N ARG A 2 30.03 -19.89 -33.81
CA ARG A 2 30.00 -18.55 -33.20
C ARG A 2 29.13 -18.58 -31.94
N LEU A 3 29.66 -18.09 -30.83
CA LEU A 3 28.96 -17.91 -29.56
C LEU A 3 28.01 -16.70 -29.68
N ALA A 4 26.71 -16.97 -29.69
CA ALA A 4 25.66 -15.97 -29.53
C ALA A 4 25.22 -15.99 -28.06
N GLY A 5 25.66 -15.01 -27.26
CA GLY A 5 25.31 -14.93 -25.83
C GLY A 5 25.35 -13.52 -25.22
N SER A 6 25.48 -12.47 -26.02
CA SER A 6 25.68 -11.09 -25.52
C SER A 6 24.46 -10.16 -25.70
N GLY A 7 23.36 -10.62 -26.31
CA GLY A 7 22.25 -9.75 -26.72
C GLY A 7 21.14 -9.51 -25.68
N THR A 8 21.01 -10.36 -24.67
CA THR A 8 19.86 -10.37 -23.75
C THR A 8 20.03 -9.47 -22.53
N MET A 9 21.25 -9.33 -22.00
CA MET A 9 21.54 -8.52 -20.81
C MET A 9 21.50 -7.00 -21.09
N LEU A 10 22.02 -6.56 -22.24
CA LEU A 10 22.01 -5.15 -22.67
C LEU A 10 20.58 -4.62 -22.90
N ASN A 11 19.66 -5.50 -23.29
CA ASN A 11 18.28 -5.14 -23.57
C ASN A 11 17.45 -4.97 -22.28
N ALA A 12 17.75 -5.70 -21.20
CA ALA A 12 17.01 -5.58 -19.94
C ALA A 12 17.32 -4.26 -19.20
N ALA A 13 18.59 -3.84 -19.18
CA ALA A 13 19.01 -2.58 -18.56
C ALA A 13 18.39 -1.36 -19.26
N GLY A 14 18.47 -1.29 -20.60
CA GLY A 14 17.86 -0.21 -21.36
C GLY A 14 16.33 -0.20 -21.28
N ARG A 15 15.70 -1.34 -20.99
CA ARG A 15 14.24 -1.41 -20.82
C ARG A 15 13.77 -0.77 -19.52
N GLY A 16 14.48 -1.03 -18.41
CA GLY A 16 14.17 -0.42 -17.12
C GLY A 16 14.37 1.09 -17.11
N GLU A 17 15.44 1.58 -17.76
CA GLU A 17 15.74 3.01 -17.86
C GLU A 17 14.63 3.81 -18.55
N GLU A 18 14.01 3.27 -19.61
CA GLU A 18 12.91 3.95 -20.31
C GLU A 18 11.64 4.05 -19.43
N CYS A 19 11.30 2.99 -18.68
CA CYS A 19 10.16 3.03 -17.76
C CYS A 19 10.40 4.06 -16.64
N VAL A 20 11.61 4.11 -16.08
CA VAL A 20 11.98 5.11 -15.08
C VAL A 20 11.90 6.52 -15.65
N ALA A 21 12.43 6.75 -16.85
CA ALA A 21 12.36 8.06 -17.51
C ALA A 21 10.90 8.49 -17.76
N GLN A 22 10.04 7.56 -18.20
CA GLN A 22 8.62 7.82 -18.41
C GLN A 22 7.91 8.23 -17.10
N VAL A 23 8.19 7.53 -15.99
CA VAL A 23 7.64 7.86 -14.67
C VAL A 23 8.15 9.23 -14.21
N CYS A 24 9.44 9.53 -14.36
CA CYS A 24 10.01 10.83 -13.99
C CYS A 24 9.34 11.97 -14.77
N ALA A 25 9.23 11.83 -16.11
CA ALA A 25 8.57 12.82 -16.96
C ALA A 25 7.09 13.02 -16.59
N LEU A 26 6.39 11.95 -16.18
CA LEU A 26 5.01 12.03 -15.73
C LEU A 26 4.87 12.78 -14.40
N LEU A 27 5.71 12.42 -13.42
CA LEU A 27 5.70 13.01 -12.08
C LEU A 27 6.12 14.49 -12.09
N ASP A 28 7.01 14.87 -13.02
CA ASP A 28 7.47 16.24 -13.25
C ASP A 28 6.58 17.02 -14.23
N ARG A 29 5.43 16.46 -14.64
CA ARG A 29 4.46 17.11 -15.55
C ARG A 29 5.02 17.48 -16.93
N THR A 30 6.14 16.88 -17.32
CA THR A 30 6.64 16.95 -18.70
C THR A 30 5.75 16.15 -19.65
N THR A 31 5.14 15.08 -19.15
CA THR A 31 4.07 14.34 -19.84
C THR A 31 2.71 14.96 -19.53
N GLU A 32 1.94 15.29 -20.57
CA GLU A 32 0.57 15.80 -20.40
C GLU A 32 -0.34 14.76 -19.74
N ILE A 33 -1.11 15.19 -18.75
CA ILE A 33 -2.14 14.39 -18.11
C ILE A 33 -3.53 15.00 -18.36
N LYS A 34 -4.53 14.17 -18.59
CA LYS A 34 -5.90 14.62 -18.87
C LYS A 34 -6.68 14.93 -17.59
N ALA A 35 -6.12 15.78 -16.73
CA ALA A 35 -6.62 16.06 -15.39
C ALA A 35 -8.08 16.55 -15.36
N LEU A 36 -8.47 17.41 -16.32
CA LEU A 36 -9.85 17.92 -16.40
C LEU A 36 -10.85 16.81 -16.75
N GLN A 37 -10.48 15.87 -17.63
CA GLN A 37 -11.32 14.72 -17.95
C GLN A 37 -11.48 13.81 -16.73
N SER A 38 -10.38 13.53 -16.03
CA SER A 38 -10.41 12.75 -14.79
C SER A 38 -11.25 13.43 -13.69
N LEU A 39 -11.22 14.76 -13.59
CA LEU A 39 -12.07 15.52 -12.67
C LEU A 39 -13.55 15.38 -13.06
N SER A 40 -13.87 15.54 -14.34
CA SER A 40 -15.25 15.37 -14.82
C SER A 40 -15.79 13.96 -14.52
N SER A 41 -14.97 12.92 -14.68
CA SER A 41 -15.37 11.54 -14.33
C SER A 41 -15.52 11.35 -12.83
N ALA A 42 -14.61 11.88 -12.02
CA ALA A 42 -14.68 11.81 -10.57
C ALA A 42 -15.96 12.46 -10.01
N LEU A 43 -16.45 13.52 -10.65
CA LEU A 43 -17.70 14.19 -10.25
C LEU A 43 -18.98 13.39 -10.59
N LYS A 44 -18.90 12.37 -11.46
CA LYS A 44 -20.05 11.52 -11.81
C LYS A 44 -20.30 10.38 -10.83
N PHE A 45 -19.32 10.05 -9.98
CA PHE A 45 -19.42 8.95 -9.01
C PHE A 45 -19.72 7.58 -9.63
N GLU A 46 -19.26 7.32 -10.86
CA GLU A 46 -19.46 6.04 -11.54
C GLU A 46 -18.25 5.12 -11.33
N LEU A 47 -18.47 4.01 -10.62
CA LEU A 47 -17.53 2.88 -10.57
C LEU A 47 -18.01 1.86 -11.60
N ILE A 48 -17.21 1.65 -12.64
CA ILE A 48 -17.48 0.62 -13.65
C ILE A 48 -17.16 -0.75 -12.99
N GLU A 49 -17.79 -1.84 -13.38
CA GLU A 49 -17.34 -3.21 -13.05
C GLU A 49 -16.49 -3.76 -14.21
N ARG A 50 -15.39 -4.46 -13.90
CA ARG A 50 -14.49 -5.06 -14.91
C ARG A 50 -14.09 -6.46 -14.46
N ASP A 51 -13.72 -7.28 -15.43
CA ASP A 51 -13.19 -8.62 -15.21
C ASP A 51 -11.88 -8.57 -14.40
N HIS A 52 -11.70 -9.54 -13.50
CA HIS A 52 -10.49 -9.73 -12.72
C HIS A 52 -9.25 -9.96 -13.60
N ALA A 53 -9.39 -10.61 -14.76
CA ALA A 53 -8.29 -10.83 -15.70
C ALA A 53 -7.73 -9.52 -16.29
N GLU A 54 -8.55 -8.46 -16.34
CA GLU A 54 -8.16 -7.14 -16.83
C GLU A 54 -7.75 -6.18 -15.70
N THR A 55 -7.45 -6.71 -14.51
CA THR A 55 -7.20 -5.92 -13.30
C THR A 55 -5.78 -6.10 -12.75
N VAL A 56 -5.15 -4.98 -12.41
CA VAL A 56 -3.94 -4.92 -11.57
C VAL A 56 -4.38 -4.54 -10.16
N VAL A 57 -4.01 -5.33 -9.16
CA VAL A 57 -4.24 -5.02 -7.75
C VAL A 57 -2.92 -4.62 -7.11
N ALA A 58 -2.89 -3.42 -6.53
CA ALA A 58 -1.78 -2.92 -5.75
C ALA A 58 -2.15 -2.83 -4.26
N PHE A 59 -1.20 -3.09 -3.38
CA PHE A 59 -1.43 -3.00 -1.94
C PHE A 59 -0.64 -1.86 -1.32
N ASP A 60 -1.30 -1.10 -0.46
CA ASP A 60 -0.70 -0.08 0.40
C ASP A 60 -0.13 -0.69 1.71
N ALA A 61 0.74 0.03 2.41
CA ALA A 61 1.40 -0.43 3.63
C ALA A 61 0.43 -0.70 4.77
N ASN A 62 -0.60 0.14 4.92
CA ASN A 62 -1.62 -0.07 5.93
C ASN A 62 -2.44 -1.36 5.70
N VAL A 63 -2.55 -1.84 4.45
CA VAL A 63 -3.23 -3.10 4.15
C VAL A 63 -2.35 -4.26 4.57
N LEU A 64 -1.05 -4.21 4.29
CA LEU A 64 -0.10 -5.24 4.71
C LEU A 64 -0.09 -5.40 6.24
N LEU A 65 -0.16 -4.29 6.98
CA LEU A 65 -0.26 -4.29 8.44
C LEU A 65 -1.56 -4.88 8.99
N ARG A 66 -2.68 -4.76 8.26
CA ARG A 66 -4.02 -5.13 8.76
C ARG A 66 -4.62 -6.38 8.13
N MET A 67 -4.04 -6.91 7.06
CA MET A 67 -4.53 -8.10 6.37
C MET A 67 -4.68 -9.28 7.33
N SER A 68 -3.69 -9.48 8.20
CA SER A 68 -3.68 -10.58 9.19
C SER A 68 -4.84 -10.54 10.18
N LYS A 69 -5.39 -9.35 10.47
CA LYS A 69 -6.54 -9.17 11.36
C LYS A 69 -7.89 -9.30 10.65
N HIS A 70 -7.91 -9.31 9.32
CA HIS A 70 -9.14 -9.42 8.57
C HIS A 70 -9.73 -10.84 8.68
N SER A 71 -11.04 -10.93 8.90
CA SER A 71 -11.73 -12.21 9.12
C SER A 71 -11.61 -13.15 7.91
N LYS A 72 -11.64 -12.60 6.69
CA LYS A 72 -11.47 -13.33 5.43
C LYS A 72 -10.01 -13.40 4.93
N CYS A 73 -9.01 -13.20 5.79
CA CYS A 73 -7.60 -13.20 5.35
C CYS A 73 -7.22 -14.48 4.59
N ASP A 74 -7.53 -15.65 5.15
CA ASP A 74 -7.17 -16.93 4.54
C ASP A 74 -7.87 -17.08 3.18
N ASP A 75 -9.17 -16.77 3.09
CA ASP A 75 -9.93 -16.83 1.82
C ASP A 75 -9.39 -15.87 0.75
N ILE A 76 -9.01 -14.64 1.13
CA ILE A 76 -8.44 -13.65 0.21
C ILE A 76 -7.10 -14.17 -0.33
N VAL A 77 -6.24 -14.68 0.55
CA VAL A 77 -4.94 -15.24 0.16
C VAL A 77 -5.13 -16.42 -0.78
N ASP A 78 -6.04 -17.33 -0.45
CA ASP A 78 -6.31 -18.52 -1.26
C ASP A 78 -6.88 -18.16 -2.63
N TYR A 79 -7.81 -17.19 -2.70
CA TYR A 79 -8.34 -16.71 -3.97
C TYR A 79 -7.25 -16.06 -4.83
N LEU A 80 -6.48 -15.13 -4.24
CA LEU A 80 -5.38 -14.46 -4.94
C LEU A 80 -4.31 -15.45 -5.44
N ARG A 81 -4.06 -16.52 -4.68
CA ARG A 81 -3.12 -17.59 -5.08
C ARG A 81 -3.68 -18.49 -6.17
N SER A 82 -4.93 -18.93 -6.06
CA SER A 82 -5.45 -20.02 -6.89
C SER A 82 -6.30 -19.57 -8.09
N GLN A 83 -7.07 -18.49 -7.96
CA GLN A 83 -8.11 -18.10 -8.92
C GLN A 83 -7.85 -16.75 -9.58
N PHE A 84 -7.15 -15.83 -8.90
CA PHE A 84 -6.89 -14.52 -9.45
C PHE A 84 -5.92 -14.58 -10.64
N SER A 85 -6.44 -14.17 -11.81
CA SER A 85 -5.74 -14.16 -13.10
C SER A 85 -5.15 -12.80 -13.48
N GLY A 86 -5.44 -11.75 -12.71
CA GLY A 86 -4.86 -10.42 -12.89
C GLY A 86 -3.41 -10.33 -12.40
N GLN A 87 -2.91 -9.10 -12.26
CA GLN A 87 -1.55 -8.84 -11.80
C GLN A 87 -1.52 -8.28 -10.39
N LEU A 88 -0.50 -8.64 -9.62
CA LEU A 88 -0.26 -8.05 -8.29
C LEU A 88 0.97 -7.14 -8.33
N ILE A 89 0.84 -5.96 -7.72
CA ILE A 89 1.97 -5.05 -7.49
C ILE A 89 2.07 -4.79 -5.98
N LEU A 90 3.28 -4.90 -5.45
CA LEU A 90 3.61 -4.42 -4.12
C LEU A 90 4.65 -3.31 -4.27
N PRO A 91 4.25 -2.03 -4.15
CA PRO A 91 5.19 -0.92 -4.23
C PRO A 91 6.35 -1.10 -3.24
N GLY A 92 7.60 -0.92 -3.67
CA GLY A 92 8.77 -1.21 -2.83
C GLY A 92 8.79 -0.42 -1.51
N GLN A 93 8.31 0.82 -1.52
CA GLN A 93 8.14 1.65 -0.34
C GLN A 93 7.27 0.99 0.74
N VAL A 94 6.25 0.22 0.34
CA VAL A 94 5.34 -0.47 1.26
C VAL A 94 6.09 -1.48 2.12
N ILE A 95 7.13 -2.13 1.58
CA ILE A 95 7.96 -3.07 2.35
C ILE A 95 8.71 -2.34 3.46
N GLN A 96 9.31 -1.18 3.13
CA GLN A 96 10.04 -0.37 4.11
C GLN A 96 9.11 0.16 5.19
N GLU A 97 7.94 0.66 4.81
CA GLU A 97 6.94 1.16 5.74
C GLU A 97 6.34 0.06 6.60
N PHE A 98 6.10 -1.12 6.04
CA PHE A 98 5.67 -2.27 6.80
C PHE A 98 6.71 -2.62 7.86
N TRP A 99 7.99 -2.75 7.49
CA TRP A 99 9.06 -3.07 8.45
C TRP A 99 9.20 -2.01 9.55
N ASN A 100 9.20 -0.73 9.18
CA ASN A 100 9.35 0.37 10.13
C ASN A 100 8.15 0.51 11.08
N ASN A 101 6.95 0.12 10.65
CA ASN A 101 5.71 0.31 11.40
C ASN A 101 5.09 -1.00 11.90
N GLN A 102 5.73 -2.16 11.67
CA GLN A 102 5.16 -3.48 11.99
C GLN A 102 4.78 -3.60 13.47
N PHE A 103 5.60 -3.00 14.33
CA PHE A 103 5.43 -3.00 15.79
C PHE A 103 4.38 -2.01 16.28
N LEU A 104 3.94 -1.05 15.44
CA LEU A 104 2.91 -0.07 15.77
C LEU A 104 1.51 -0.49 15.28
N GLY A 105 1.44 -1.31 14.22
CA GLY A 105 0.19 -1.62 13.52
C GLY A 105 -0.42 -3.00 13.81
N VAL A 106 0.38 -3.93 14.31
CA VAL A 106 -0.03 -5.31 14.61
C VAL A 106 -0.17 -5.42 16.12
N ASP A 107 -1.28 -5.99 16.61
CA ASP A 107 -1.48 -6.08 18.07
C ASP A 107 -0.41 -7.02 18.59
N SER A 108 0.57 -6.47 19.29
CA SER A 108 1.54 -7.29 19.99
C SER A 108 0.87 -7.90 21.21
N ILE A 109 1.49 -8.94 21.76
CA ILE A 109 1.08 -9.47 23.06
C ILE A 109 1.05 -8.34 24.10
N SER A 110 1.98 -7.37 24.00
CA SER A 110 1.99 -6.16 24.81
C SER A 110 0.75 -5.29 24.63
N SER A 111 0.26 -5.06 23.40
CA SER A 111 -0.98 -4.29 23.17
C SER A 111 -2.20 -4.92 23.85
N ALA A 112 -2.30 -6.25 23.82
CA ALA A 112 -3.38 -6.98 24.49
C ALA A 112 -3.26 -6.90 26.02
N VAL A 113 -2.05 -6.97 26.56
CA VAL A 113 -1.75 -6.79 27.99
C VAL A 113 -2.06 -5.36 28.43
N GLN A 114 -1.63 -4.36 27.66
CA GLN A 114 -1.93 -2.94 27.86
C GLN A 114 -3.43 -2.69 27.96
N LYS A 115 -4.21 -3.23 27.02
CA LYS A 115 -5.67 -3.07 27.01
C LYS A 115 -6.32 -3.68 28.25
N LYS A 116 -6.00 -4.94 28.58
CA LYS A 116 -6.55 -5.60 29.79
C LYS A 116 -6.17 -4.85 31.06
N PHE A 117 -4.97 -4.30 31.10
CA PHE A 117 -4.53 -3.51 32.22
C PHE A 117 -5.25 -2.16 32.31
N LYS A 118 -5.44 -1.48 31.18
CA LYS A 118 -6.22 -0.25 31.15
C LYS A 118 -7.66 -0.51 31.64
N ASP A 119 -8.30 -1.56 31.14
CA ASP A 119 -9.65 -1.96 31.57
C ASP A 119 -9.68 -2.23 33.10
N LEU A 120 -8.64 -2.86 33.65
CA LEU A 120 -8.47 -3.07 35.09
C LEU A 120 -8.27 -1.75 35.85
N SER A 121 -7.41 -0.85 35.35
CA SER A 121 -7.14 0.45 35.96
C SER A 121 -8.37 1.35 35.96
N ASP A 122 -9.16 1.33 34.88
CA ASP A 122 -10.41 2.09 34.76
C ASP A 122 -11.44 1.54 35.76
N THR A 123 -11.57 0.21 35.87
CA THR A 123 -12.48 -0.45 36.84
C THR A 123 -12.12 -0.12 38.30
N ILE A 124 -10.83 0.02 38.62
CA ILE A 124 -10.38 0.30 40.00
C ILE A 124 -10.37 1.80 40.30
N GLY A 125 -10.10 2.64 39.31
CA GLY A 125 -10.12 4.10 39.42
C GLY A 125 -11.49 4.65 39.85
N ASP A 126 -12.57 3.93 39.55
CA ASP A 126 -13.93 4.24 40.00
C ASP A 126 -14.14 4.03 41.53
N PHE A 127 -13.22 3.36 42.23
CA PHE A 127 -13.41 2.95 43.63
C PHE A 127 -12.53 3.68 44.67
N ASP A 128 -11.30 4.11 44.35
CA ASP A 128 -10.40 4.66 45.39
C ASP A 128 -9.25 5.54 44.84
N GLU A 129 -9.13 6.77 45.33
CA GLU A 129 -8.00 7.69 45.05
C GLU A 129 -6.64 7.12 45.47
N ARG A 130 -6.61 6.20 46.46
CA ARG A 130 -5.37 5.55 46.94
C ARG A 130 -4.76 4.58 45.91
N PHE A 131 -5.46 4.30 44.81
CA PHE A 131 -4.94 3.44 43.75
C PHE A 131 -4.03 4.16 42.74
N GLY A 132 -3.92 5.50 42.81
CA GLY A 132 -3.06 6.28 41.91
C GLY A 132 -1.60 5.81 41.89
N ASP A 133 -1.05 5.47 43.06
CA ASP A 133 0.33 4.99 43.24
C ASP A 133 0.55 3.61 42.60
N TYR A 134 -0.46 2.74 42.66
CA TYR A 134 -0.45 1.44 41.97
C TYR A 134 -0.58 1.61 40.46
N SER A 135 -1.48 2.49 39.99
CA SER A 135 -1.67 2.79 38.56
C SER A 135 -0.37 3.28 37.91
N GLU A 136 0.41 4.11 38.62
CA GLU A 136 1.70 4.60 38.12
C GLU A 136 2.76 3.50 38.05
N ARG A 137 2.86 2.65 39.08
CA ARG A 137 3.75 1.48 39.07
C ARG A 137 3.40 0.51 37.95
N PHE A 138 2.11 0.27 37.71
CA PHE A 138 1.67 -0.59 36.63
C PHE A 138 1.94 0.02 35.25
N ARG A 139 1.70 1.33 35.06
CA ARG A 139 2.07 2.03 33.82
C ARG A 139 3.55 1.86 33.51
N LYS A 140 4.41 1.94 34.54
CA LYS A 140 5.85 1.70 34.39
C LYS A 140 6.16 0.25 34.00
N LEU A 141 5.61 -0.73 34.71
CA LEU A 141 5.76 -2.16 34.41
C LEU A 141 5.29 -2.53 33.00
N ILE A 142 4.24 -1.86 32.52
CA ILE A 142 3.73 -2.03 31.16
C ILE A 142 4.64 -1.41 30.13
N GLY A 143 5.23 -0.24 30.42
CA GLY A 143 6.27 0.34 29.58
C GLY A 143 7.45 -0.62 29.46
N GLU A 144 7.93 -1.16 30.59
CA GLU A 144 9.01 -2.16 30.61
C GLU A 144 8.63 -3.44 29.84
N PHE A 145 7.39 -3.93 29.99
CA PHE A 145 6.89 -5.07 29.24
C PHE A 145 6.76 -4.80 27.74
N ASP A 146 6.35 -3.59 27.34
CA ASP A 146 6.26 -3.19 25.95
C ASP A 146 7.64 -3.04 25.31
N ASP A 147 8.59 -2.47 26.02
CA ASP A 147 9.99 -2.36 25.57
C ASP A 147 10.62 -3.75 25.37
N GLU A 148 10.29 -4.73 26.22
CA GLU A 148 10.86 -6.08 26.19
C GLU A 148 10.11 -7.05 25.26
N TYR A 149 8.80 -6.91 25.09
CA TYR A 149 7.94 -7.88 24.39
C TYR A 149 7.04 -7.27 23.29
N GLY A 150 7.11 -5.96 23.07
CA GLY A 150 6.28 -5.24 22.08
C GLY A 150 6.47 -5.69 20.63
N TYR A 151 7.54 -6.44 20.34
CA TYR A 151 7.80 -7.02 19.02
C TYR A 151 7.19 -8.41 18.79
N ILE A 152 6.61 -9.04 19.82
CA ILE A 152 6.05 -10.39 19.70
C ILE A 152 4.60 -10.30 19.24
N PHE A 153 4.37 -10.76 18.01
CA PHE A 153 3.02 -10.98 17.48
C PHE A 153 2.41 -12.26 18.08
N ASP A 154 1.09 -12.30 18.21
CA ASP A 154 0.43 -13.58 18.45
C ASP A 154 0.64 -14.54 17.26
N ASP A 155 0.72 -15.84 17.55
CA ASP A 155 1.07 -16.87 16.57
C ASP A 155 0.15 -16.88 15.34
N ASN A 156 -1.14 -16.57 15.51
CA ASN A 156 -2.09 -16.58 14.41
C ASN A 156 -1.87 -15.37 13.48
N THR A 157 -1.63 -14.20 14.05
CA THR A 157 -1.30 -12.99 13.29
C THR A 157 0.03 -13.13 12.56
N ALA A 158 1.06 -13.71 13.20
CA ALA A 158 2.33 -14.02 12.56
C ALA A 158 2.14 -14.99 11.38
N ARG A 159 1.38 -16.08 11.58
CA ARG A 159 1.04 -17.06 10.53
C ARG A 159 0.36 -16.39 9.33
N LYS A 160 -0.70 -15.61 9.56
CA LYS A 160 -1.46 -14.96 8.48
C LYS A 160 -0.64 -13.92 7.73
N THR A 161 0.16 -13.13 8.45
CA THR A 161 1.10 -12.17 7.85
C THR A 161 2.07 -12.89 6.94
N LYS A 162 2.66 -13.99 7.42
CA LYS A 162 3.57 -14.82 6.62
C LYS A 162 2.88 -15.37 5.37
N LEU A 163 1.66 -15.91 5.49
CA LEU A 163 0.91 -16.43 4.34
C LEU A 163 0.67 -15.38 3.25
N PHE A 164 0.37 -14.14 3.64
CA PHE A 164 0.17 -13.05 2.71
C PHE A 164 1.49 -12.59 2.07
N VAL A 165 2.57 -12.49 2.85
CA VAL A 165 3.91 -12.19 2.31
C VAL A 165 4.39 -13.29 1.35
N ASP A 166 4.17 -14.57 1.67
CA ASP A 166 4.52 -15.70 0.80
C ASP A 166 3.75 -15.65 -0.53
N LEU A 167 2.47 -15.25 -0.51
CA LEU A 167 1.69 -14.97 -1.73
C LEU A 167 2.30 -13.82 -2.56
N LEU A 168 2.66 -12.71 -1.91
CA LEU A 168 3.24 -11.56 -2.60
C LEU A 168 4.62 -11.91 -3.19
N LEU A 169 5.42 -12.71 -2.50
CA LEU A 169 6.69 -13.22 -3.02
C LEU A 169 6.50 -14.09 -4.26
N GLU A 170 5.42 -14.89 -4.29
CA GLU A 170 5.10 -15.78 -5.41
C GLU A 170 4.59 -15.02 -6.65
N LYS A 171 3.73 -14.01 -6.44
CA LYS A 171 2.92 -13.43 -7.52
C LYS A 171 3.10 -11.94 -7.76
N ALA A 172 3.59 -11.18 -6.80
CA ALA A 172 3.63 -9.72 -6.91
C ALA A 172 4.91 -9.24 -7.58
N ARG A 173 4.76 -8.23 -8.45
CA ARG A 173 5.88 -7.40 -8.90
C ARG A 173 6.21 -6.37 -7.82
N VAL A 174 7.49 -6.21 -7.53
CA VAL A 174 7.98 -5.29 -6.49
C VAL A 174 8.87 -4.20 -7.10
N PRO A 175 8.27 -3.14 -7.67
CA PRO A 175 9.03 -2.04 -8.28
C PRO A 175 9.67 -1.14 -7.21
N PHE A 176 10.88 -0.65 -7.51
CA PHE A 176 11.61 0.35 -6.72
C PHE A 176 12.16 1.43 -7.63
N VAL A 177 11.56 2.62 -7.60
CA VAL A 177 12.13 3.78 -8.30
C VAL A 177 13.27 4.40 -7.48
N SER A 178 14.33 4.84 -8.18
CA SER A 178 15.47 5.50 -7.54
C SER A 178 15.03 6.77 -6.81
N ARG A 179 15.17 6.77 -5.49
CA ARG A 179 14.74 7.88 -4.63
C ARG A 179 15.45 9.19 -4.96
N SER A 180 16.73 9.11 -5.33
CA SER A 180 17.52 10.29 -5.71
C SER A 180 17.03 10.95 -7.01
N LEU A 181 16.44 10.18 -7.94
CA LEU A 181 15.93 10.73 -9.20
C LEU A 181 14.64 11.52 -9.02
N ILE A 182 13.81 11.17 -8.05
CA ILE A 182 12.47 11.74 -7.86
C ILE A 182 12.31 12.59 -6.60
N ALA A 183 13.39 12.77 -5.81
CA ALA A 183 13.37 13.58 -4.59
C ALA A 183 12.93 15.03 -4.85
N ALA A 184 13.44 15.64 -5.93
CA ALA A 184 13.04 16.99 -6.31
C ALA A 184 11.53 17.06 -6.66
N SER A 185 11.00 16.04 -7.33
CA SER A 185 9.56 15.95 -7.62
C SER A 185 8.74 15.80 -6.34
N ALA A 186 9.21 15.04 -5.35
CA ALA A 186 8.56 14.93 -4.04
C ALA A 186 8.41 16.31 -3.37
N GLU A 187 9.49 17.07 -3.31
CA GLU A 187 9.48 18.42 -2.73
C GLU A 187 8.53 19.37 -3.47
N VAL A 188 8.57 19.38 -4.80
CA VAL A 188 7.69 20.23 -5.62
C VAL A 188 6.23 19.86 -5.38
N ARG A 189 5.89 18.56 -5.35
CA ARG A 189 4.52 18.09 -5.10
C ARG A 189 4.05 18.48 -3.71
N LYS A 190 4.90 18.37 -2.69
CA LYS A 190 4.58 18.79 -1.32
C LYS A 190 4.29 20.29 -1.24
N ARG A 191 5.14 21.13 -1.85
CA ARG A 191 4.94 22.59 -1.91
C ARG A 191 3.67 22.98 -2.66
N THR A 192 3.34 22.28 -3.75
CA THR A 192 2.16 22.57 -4.59
C THR A 192 0.90 21.85 -4.13
N LYS A 193 0.96 21.05 -3.06
CA LYS A 193 -0.15 20.21 -2.58
C LYS A 193 -0.68 19.27 -3.67
N THR A 194 0.23 18.71 -4.45
CA THR A 194 -0.07 17.69 -5.45
C THR A 194 -0.14 16.32 -4.76
N PRO A 195 -1.21 15.54 -4.94
CA PRO A 195 -1.38 14.23 -4.31
C PRO A 195 -0.39 13.17 -4.85
N PRO A 196 -0.19 12.03 -4.18
CA PRO A 196 -0.57 11.78 -2.79
C PRO A 196 0.52 12.30 -1.83
N GLY A 197 0.24 12.33 -0.53
CA GLY A 197 1.23 12.54 0.53
C GLY A 197 1.51 13.99 0.91
N PHE A 198 0.87 14.98 0.30
CA PHE A 198 1.10 16.39 0.68
C PHE A 198 0.54 16.74 2.07
N LYS A 199 -0.25 15.84 2.67
CA LYS A 199 -0.74 15.94 4.04
C LYS A 199 0.23 15.35 5.07
N ASP A 200 1.27 14.66 4.64
CA ASP A 200 2.14 13.90 5.53
C ASP A 200 3.38 14.68 5.95
N GLY A 201 3.93 14.27 7.11
CA GLY A 201 5.22 14.77 7.58
C GLY A 201 6.38 14.39 6.65
N GLY A 202 6.32 13.19 6.06
CA GLY A 202 7.31 12.66 5.12
C GLY A 202 6.82 12.62 3.67
N ASP A 203 7.51 11.84 2.84
CA ASP A 203 7.21 11.65 1.41
C ASP A 203 6.90 10.16 1.08
N GLY A 204 6.57 9.36 2.10
CA GLY A 204 6.30 7.91 1.98
C GLY A 204 5.20 7.60 0.97
N ASP A 205 4.02 8.21 1.13
CA ASP A 205 2.89 8.07 0.20
C ASP A 205 3.28 8.40 -1.25
N PHE A 206 4.13 9.42 -1.47
CA PHE A 206 4.64 9.76 -2.79
C PHE A 206 5.53 8.64 -3.36
N PHE A 207 6.39 8.03 -2.55
CA PHE A 207 7.23 6.92 -2.97
C PHE A 207 6.44 5.63 -3.24
N VAL A 208 5.40 5.34 -2.44
CA VAL A 208 4.43 4.25 -2.73
C VAL A 208 3.81 4.47 -4.11
N TRP A 209 3.39 5.70 -4.39
CA TRP A 209 2.80 6.06 -5.67
C TRP A 209 3.78 5.94 -6.84
N ALA A 210 5.01 6.43 -6.68
CA ALA A 210 6.02 6.38 -7.73
C ALA A 210 6.45 4.94 -8.05
N ASP A 211 6.58 4.08 -7.04
CA ASP A 211 6.82 2.66 -7.20
C ASP A 211 5.66 1.98 -7.95
N LEU A 212 4.40 2.27 -7.59
CA LEU A 212 3.23 1.77 -8.32
C LEU A 212 3.28 2.15 -9.80
N LEU A 213 3.51 3.43 -10.12
CA LEU A 213 3.59 3.90 -11.51
C LEU A 213 4.70 3.20 -12.30
N LEU A 214 5.84 2.91 -11.67
CA LEU A 214 6.91 2.14 -12.28
C LEU A 214 6.46 0.72 -12.60
N GLY A 215 5.83 0.02 -11.65
CA GLY A 215 5.31 -1.32 -11.89
C GLY A 215 4.29 -1.36 -13.04
N LEU A 216 3.43 -0.34 -13.16
CA LEU A 216 2.50 -0.21 -14.28
C LEU A 216 3.20 0.05 -15.61
N ALA A 217 4.21 0.93 -15.64
CA ALA A 217 4.99 1.20 -16.84
C ALA A 217 5.69 -0.08 -17.34
N GLU A 218 6.24 -0.87 -16.43
CA GLU A 218 6.87 -2.15 -16.76
C GLU A 218 5.86 -3.18 -17.27
N LEU A 219 4.70 -3.34 -16.63
CA LEU A 219 3.65 -4.26 -17.10
C LEU A 219 3.19 -3.90 -18.52
N LYS A 220 2.97 -2.61 -18.79
CA LYS A 220 2.61 -2.14 -20.13
C LYS A 220 3.70 -2.47 -21.15
N LYS A 221 4.96 -2.27 -20.77
CA LYS A 221 6.12 -2.55 -21.62
C LYS A 221 6.30 -4.05 -21.91
N ASP A 222 5.94 -4.90 -20.95
CA ASP A 222 5.89 -6.35 -21.10
C ASP A 222 4.67 -6.82 -21.92
N GLY A 223 3.80 -5.90 -22.36
CA GLY A 223 2.63 -6.19 -23.19
C GLY A 223 1.47 -6.77 -22.41
N VAL A 224 1.48 -6.67 -21.08
CA VAL A 224 0.39 -7.16 -20.24
C VAL A 224 -0.83 -6.27 -20.44
N ALA A 225 -1.93 -6.86 -20.91
CA ALA A 225 -3.18 -6.16 -21.11
C ALA A 225 -3.97 -6.07 -19.80
N TYR A 226 -4.28 -4.85 -19.37
CA TYR A 226 -5.18 -4.58 -18.26
C TYR A 226 -5.92 -3.27 -18.54
N ARG A 227 -7.11 -3.13 -17.96
CA ARG A 227 -7.96 -1.95 -18.10
C ARG A 227 -8.21 -1.24 -16.78
N ARG A 228 -7.83 -1.87 -15.67
CA ARG A 228 -8.06 -1.37 -14.32
C ARG A 228 -6.83 -1.51 -13.44
N VAL A 229 -6.60 -0.49 -12.64
CA VAL A 229 -5.67 -0.51 -11.51
C VAL A 229 -6.47 -0.22 -10.25
N THR A 230 -6.43 -1.16 -9.32
CA THR A 230 -7.11 -1.09 -8.04
C THR A 230 -6.03 -0.97 -6.95
N LEU A 231 -5.95 0.18 -6.29
CA LEU A 231 -5.17 0.32 -5.08
C LEU A 231 -6.03 -0.07 -3.87
N VAL A 232 -5.62 -1.13 -3.19
CA VAL A 232 -6.21 -1.52 -1.91
C VAL A 232 -5.53 -0.68 -0.84
N THR A 233 -6.31 0.16 -0.17
CA THR A 233 -5.82 1.06 0.88
C THR A 233 -6.91 1.26 1.93
N LEU A 234 -6.49 1.47 3.17
CA LEU A 234 -7.35 1.91 4.27
C LEU A 234 -7.26 3.41 4.51
N ASP A 235 -6.47 4.10 3.70
CA ASP A 235 -6.28 5.54 3.79
C ASP A 235 -7.57 6.28 3.36
N LYS A 236 -7.99 7.23 4.19
CA LYS A 236 -9.17 8.09 3.99
C LYS A 236 -8.79 9.55 3.80
N LYS A 237 -7.50 9.86 3.68
CA LYS A 237 -7.00 11.21 3.46
C LYS A 237 -7.47 11.71 2.09
N ILE A 238 -7.78 13.00 2.06
CA ILE A 238 -8.37 13.68 0.90
C ILE A 238 -7.43 13.78 -0.30
N ASP A 239 -6.13 13.58 -0.09
CA ASP A 239 -5.11 13.57 -1.12
C ASP A 239 -5.01 12.23 -1.85
N TRP A 240 -5.61 11.16 -1.31
CA TRP A 240 -5.78 9.90 -2.03
C TRP A 240 -7.15 9.78 -2.69
N SER A 241 -8.21 10.04 -1.93
CA SER A 241 -9.58 9.84 -2.40
C SER A 241 -10.60 10.68 -1.62
N ARG A 242 -11.81 10.82 -2.18
CA ARG A 242 -12.97 11.38 -1.49
C ARG A 242 -14.16 10.44 -1.66
N GLY A 243 -14.58 9.80 -0.58
CA GLY A 243 -15.74 8.90 -0.60
C GLY A 243 -15.54 7.68 -1.51
N GLY A 244 -14.32 7.13 -1.59
CA GLY A 244 -13.97 6.01 -2.46
C GLY A 244 -13.62 6.39 -3.90
N ILE A 245 -13.76 7.67 -4.27
CA ILE A 245 -13.36 8.19 -5.58
C ILE A 245 -11.92 8.66 -5.50
N PRO A 246 -11.00 8.09 -6.30
CA PRO A 246 -9.62 8.52 -6.31
C PRO A 246 -9.48 9.99 -6.70
N HIS A 247 -8.44 10.62 -6.18
CA HIS A 247 -8.11 11.98 -6.54
C HIS A 247 -7.88 12.08 -8.07
N PRO A 248 -8.50 13.04 -8.78
CA PRO A 248 -8.46 13.11 -10.25
C PRO A 248 -7.06 13.10 -10.87
N ILE A 249 -6.10 13.77 -10.23
CA ILE A 249 -4.69 13.78 -10.63
C ILE A 249 -4.09 12.36 -10.64
N LEU A 250 -4.39 11.54 -9.63
CA LEU A 250 -3.88 10.17 -9.55
C LEU A 250 -4.47 9.30 -10.66
N SER A 251 -5.78 9.43 -10.90
CA SER A 251 -6.44 8.76 -12.03
C SER A 251 -5.86 9.19 -13.38
N ALA A 252 -5.54 10.48 -13.55
CA ALA A 252 -4.94 11.00 -14.78
C ALA A 252 -3.52 10.47 -14.99
N GLU A 253 -2.73 10.34 -13.92
CA GLU A 253 -1.38 9.77 -13.97
C GLU A 253 -1.40 8.28 -14.32
N VAL A 254 -2.28 7.48 -13.70
CA VAL A 254 -2.46 6.07 -14.04
C VAL A 254 -2.89 5.90 -15.49
N HIS A 255 -3.84 6.72 -15.96
CA HIS A 255 -4.28 6.67 -17.34
C HIS A 255 -3.16 7.08 -18.31
N ALA A 256 -2.36 8.10 -17.99
CA ALA A 256 -1.24 8.51 -18.84
C ALA A 256 -0.14 7.44 -18.93
N ILE A 257 0.18 6.77 -17.81
CA ILE A 257 1.22 5.73 -17.82
C ILE A 257 0.72 4.46 -18.53
N SER A 258 -0.51 4.02 -18.25
CA SER A 258 -0.99 2.67 -18.61
C SER A 258 -2.16 2.63 -19.58
N GLY A 259 -2.95 3.70 -19.68
CA GLY A 259 -4.26 3.71 -20.34
C GLY A 259 -5.39 3.13 -19.48
N ALA A 260 -5.10 2.58 -18.30
CA ALA A 260 -6.10 1.98 -17.42
C ALA A 260 -6.89 3.02 -16.60
N GLU A 261 -8.05 2.60 -16.12
CA GLU A 261 -8.83 3.29 -15.09
C GLU A 261 -8.23 3.04 -13.71
N PHE A 262 -8.34 4.01 -12.80
CA PHE A 262 -7.85 3.90 -11.43
C PHE A 262 -9.01 3.92 -10.44
N GLU A 263 -8.97 3.02 -9.46
CA GLU A 263 -9.85 3.02 -8.29
C GLU A 263 -9.08 2.76 -7.00
N THR A 264 -9.66 3.17 -5.88
CA THR A 264 -9.19 2.87 -4.53
C THR A 264 -10.28 2.11 -3.80
N ILE A 265 -9.96 0.97 -3.19
CA ILE A 265 -10.93 0.19 -2.41
C ILE A 265 -10.35 -0.20 -1.05
N THR A 266 -11.23 -0.45 -0.08
CA THR A 266 -10.81 -1.01 1.21
C THR A 266 -10.63 -2.52 1.13
N LEU A 267 -10.03 -3.09 2.17
CA LEU A 267 -9.87 -4.53 2.30
C LEU A 267 -11.23 -5.26 2.35
N GLU A 268 -12.25 -4.68 3.00
CA GLU A 268 -13.60 -5.24 3.02
C GLU A 268 -14.23 -5.27 1.63
N SER A 269 -14.04 -4.21 0.83
CA SER A 269 -14.52 -4.16 -0.55
C SER A 269 -13.80 -5.17 -1.44
N LEU A 270 -12.48 -5.35 -1.25
CA LEU A 270 -11.73 -6.41 -1.93
C LEU A 270 -12.28 -7.79 -1.56
N ALA A 271 -12.47 -8.06 -0.26
CA ALA A 271 -12.98 -9.34 0.22
C ALA A 271 -14.36 -9.67 -0.32
N LYS A 272 -15.24 -8.67 -0.47
CA LYS A 272 -16.56 -8.82 -1.09
C LYS A 272 -16.47 -9.12 -2.59
N ARG A 273 -15.49 -8.55 -3.30
CA ARG A 273 -15.33 -8.77 -4.74
C ARG A 273 -14.70 -10.12 -5.07
N LEU A 274 -13.81 -10.63 -4.20
CA LEU A 274 -13.08 -11.87 -4.45
C LEU A 274 -13.78 -13.10 -3.85
N VAL A 275 -14.42 -12.95 -2.69
CA VAL A 275 -14.94 -14.05 -1.86
C VAL A 275 -16.40 -13.80 -1.43
N GLY A 276 -17.09 -12.89 -2.11
CA GLY A 276 -18.49 -12.55 -1.85
C GLY A 276 -19.44 -13.26 -2.80
#